data_AF-A0A6A4H9C7-F1
#
_entry.id   AF-A0A6A4H9C7-F1
#
_cell.length_a   1.000
_cell.length_b   1.000
_cell.length_c   1.000
_cell.angle_alpha   90.00
_cell.angle_beta   90.00
_cell.angle_gamma   90.00
#
_symmetry.space_group_name_H-M   'P 1'
#
loop_
_entity.id
_entity.type
_entity.pdbx_description
1 polymer ?
#
loop_
_entity_poly.entity_id
_entity_poly.type
_entity_poly.pdbx_seq_one_letter_code
_entity_poly.pdbx_strand_id
1 'polypeptide(L)'
;MGLSISAVRVLNASFSPSYLPVAVFVGGTSGIGQRLSLVPRMATHILLSSVASAAGAFRVIAGFPLPSSFSVKHELFTCNVTLMKNVQRTTQELLSCTSRVNFFVMSPGLLTLSGRDKTEEGIEKKLAVHYCAGWNFIHGLVPAFVQAREADEDAKAFSVCM
;
A
#
# COMPACT_ATOMS: atom_id res chain seq x y z
N MET A 1 -23.67 -1.07 17.66
CA MET A 1 -22.92 -0.92 18.92
C MET A 1 -21.45 -1.14 18.59
N GLY A 2 -20.60 -0.10 18.66
CA GLY A 2 -19.19 -0.22 18.29
C GLY A 2 -18.35 -0.83 19.41
N LEU A 3 -17.26 -1.51 19.06
CA LEU A 3 -16.27 -1.98 20.04
C LEU A 3 -15.63 -0.79 20.76
N SER A 4 -15.30 -0.96 22.05
CA SER A 4 -14.50 0.03 22.78
C SER A 4 -13.07 0.07 22.23
N ILE A 5 -12.38 1.21 22.39
CA ILE A 5 -10.97 1.35 21.97
C ILE A 5 -10.09 0.29 22.62
N SER A 6 -10.34 -0.02 23.90
CA SER A 6 -9.63 -1.06 24.63
C SER A 6 -9.82 -2.43 23.98
N ALA A 7 -11.06 -2.78 23.59
CA ALA A 7 -11.34 -4.03 22.90
C ALA A 7 -10.64 -4.09 21.52
N VAL A 8 -10.63 -2.99 20.76
CA VAL A 8 -9.91 -2.93 19.46
C VAL A 8 -8.40 -3.11 19.65
N ARG A 9 -7.80 -2.51 20.68
CA ARG A 9 -6.37 -2.68 20.97
C ARG A 9 -6.04 -4.13 21.32
N VAL A 10 -6.87 -4.79 22.11
CA VAL A 10 -6.70 -6.22 22.45
C VAL A 10 -6.82 -7.09 21.19
N LEU A 11 -7.82 -6.86 20.35
CA LEU A 11 -7.99 -7.60 19.09
C LEU A 11 -6.81 -7.40 18.12
N ASN A 12 -6.31 -6.17 17.99
CA ASN A 12 -5.13 -5.88 17.18
C ASN A 12 -3.88 -6.53 17.76
N ALA A 13 -3.76 -6.61 19.09
CA ALA A 13 -2.66 -7.29 19.77
C ALA A 13 -2.76 -8.82 19.68
N SER A 14 -3.94 -9.39 19.47
CA SER A 14 -4.10 -10.82 19.24
C SER A 14 -3.90 -11.23 17.78
N PHE A 15 -3.76 -10.28 16.85
CA PHE A 15 -3.53 -10.59 15.43
C PHE A 15 -2.16 -11.26 15.25
N SER A 16 -2.16 -12.57 14.99
CA SER A 16 -0.95 -13.38 14.81
C SER A 16 -1.22 -14.44 13.74
N PRO A 17 -1.16 -14.07 12.44
CA PRO A 17 -1.39 -15.00 11.36
C PRO A 17 -0.35 -16.13 11.38
N SER A 18 -0.74 -17.32 10.91
CA SER A 18 0.14 -18.49 10.77
C SER A 18 1.17 -18.34 9.64
N TYR A 19 1.00 -17.33 8.80
CA TYR A 19 1.85 -16.99 7.66
C TYR A 19 2.49 -15.61 7.86
N LEU A 20 3.51 -15.29 7.05
CA LEU A 20 4.17 -13.98 7.02
C LEU A 20 3.45 -13.05 6.03
N PRO A 21 2.68 -12.04 6.49
CA PRO A 21 1.86 -11.26 5.58
C PRO A 21 2.68 -10.29 4.74
N VAL A 22 2.31 -10.19 3.46
CA VAL A 22 2.79 -9.17 2.52
C VAL A 22 1.80 -8.02 2.47
N ALA A 23 2.27 -6.83 2.82
CA ALA A 23 1.49 -5.62 2.83
C ALA A 23 2.06 -4.57 1.87
N VAL A 24 1.22 -4.06 0.96
CA VAL A 24 1.57 -3.05 -0.04
C VAL A 24 0.88 -1.74 0.32
N PHE A 25 1.65 -0.67 0.49
CA PHE A 25 1.16 0.65 0.90
C PHE A 25 1.43 1.71 -0.18
N VAL A 26 0.41 2.07 -0.95
CA VAL A 26 0.44 3.23 -1.85
C VAL A 26 0.26 4.49 -1.02
N GLY A 27 1.23 5.40 -1.08
CA GLY A 27 1.25 6.60 -0.21
C GLY A 27 1.68 6.29 1.22
N GLY A 28 2.43 5.20 1.44
CA GLY A 28 2.88 4.74 2.76
C GLY A 28 3.99 5.59 3.41
N THR A 29 4.39 6.72 2.83
CA THR A 29 5.54 7.52 3.31
C THR A 29 5.15 8.72 4.17
N SER A 30 3.86 9.05 4.25
CA SER A 30 3.36 10.18 5.05
C SER A 30 1.93 9.94 5.54
N GLY A 31 1.50 10.71 6.55
CA GLY A 31 0.10 10.76 6.98
C GLY A 31 -0.45 9.41 7.44
N ILE A 32 -1.66 9.07 6.98
CA ILE A 32 -2.36 7.84 7.36
C ILE A 32 -1.61 6.60 6.86
N GLY A 33 -1.14 6.61 5.61
CA GLY A 33 -0.40 5.49 5.01
C GLY A 33 0.84 5.11 5.81
N GLN A 34 1.62 6.12 6.25
CA GLN A 34 2.80 5.90 7.09
C GLN A 34 2.45 5.30 8.46
N ARG A 35 1.39 5.78 9.09
CA ARG A 35 0.96 5.25 10.39
C ARG A 35 0.50 3.80 10.27
N LEU A 36 -0.19 3.46 9.18
CA LEU A 36 -0.62 2.09 8.89
C LEU A 36 0.57 1.18 8.56
N SER A 37 1.58 1.68 7.85
CA SER A 37 2.76 0.89 7.52
C SER A 37 3.67 0.60 8.70
N LEU A 38 3.53 1.31 9.82
CA LEU A 38 4.30 1.07 11.05
C LEU A 38 3.66 0.03 11.98
N VAL A 39 2.53 -0.57 11.59
CA VAL A 39 1.87 -1.58 12.42
C VAL A 39 2.75 -2.84 12.46
N PRO A 40 3.30 -3.21 13.63
CA PRO A 40 4.43 -4.14 13.77
C PRO A 40 4.10 -5.61 13.51
N ARG A 41 2.88 -5.91 13.03
CA ARG A 41 2.37 -7.28 12.84
C ARG A 41 2.26 -7.68 11.37
N MET A 42 2.84 -6.86 10.48
CA MET A 42 3.03 -7.20 9.09
C MET A 42 4.51 -7.53 8.89
N ALA A 43 4.77 -8.65 8.23
CA ALA A 43 6.12 -9.21 8.12
C ALA A 43 6.87 -8.62 6.93
N THR A 44 6.17 -8.31 5.84
CA THR A 44 6.79 -7.74 4.65
C THR A 44 6.06 -6.45 4.28
N HIS A 45 6.78 -5.35 4.30
CA HIS A 45 6.25 -4.04 3.96
C HIS A 45 6.81 -3.59 2.63
N ILE A 46 5.94 -3.46 1.64
CA ILE A 46 6.28 -2.82 0.37
C ILE A 46 5.66 -1.42 0.37
N LEU A 47 6.54 -0.41 0.40
CA LEU A 47 6.13 0.98 0.36
C LEU A 47 6.22 1.53 -1.06
N LEU A 48 5.17 2.22 -1.46
CA LEU A 48 5.09 2.93 -2.73
C LEU A 48 5.07 4.42 -2.44
N SER A 49 6.19 5.07 -2.75
CA SER A 49 6.39 6.51 -2.58
C SER A 49 6.16 7.26 -3.89
N SER A 50 5.81 8.54 -3.79
CA SER A 50 5.91 9.42 -4.95
C SER A 50 7.38 9.78 -5.19
N VAL A 51 7.71 10.23 -6.40
CA VAL A 51 9.06 10.70 -6.74
C VAL A 51 9.49 11.82 -5.80
N ALA A 52 8.57 12.74 -5.49
CA ALA A 52 8.83 13.88 -4.61
C ALA A 52 9.07 13.47 -3.15
N SER A 53 8.56 12.32 -2.70
CA SER A 53 8.69 11.87 -1.31
C SER A 53 9.73 10.77 -1.10
N ALA A 54 10.51 10.40 -2.13
CA ALA A 54 11.48 9.30 -2.06
C ALA A 54 12.50 9.46 -0.92
N ALA A 55 13.02 10.68 -0.69
CA ALA A 55 13.95 10.94 0.42
C ALA A 55 13.32 10.73 1.80
N GLY A 56 12.04 11.08 1.97
CA GLY A 56 11.29 10.82 3.20
C GLY A 56 11.00 9.34 3.42
N ALA A 57 10.87 8.57 2.34
CA ALA A 57 10.55 7.16 2.38
C ALA A 57 11.62 6.31 3.07
N PHE A 58 12.91 6.59 2.82
CA PHE A 58 14.01 5.90 3.50
C PHE A 58 13.96 6.08 5.01
N ARG A 59 13.56 7.27 5.49
CA ARG A 59 13.36 7.53 6.93
C ARG A 59 12.22 6.72 7.52
N VAL A 60 11.16 6.47 6.76
CA VAL A 60 10.04 5.62 7.22
C VAL A 60 10.50 4.18 7.37
N ILE A 61 11.22 3.66 6.38
CA ILE A 61 11.73 2.28 6.40
C ILE A 61 12.73 2.07 7.54
N ALA A 62 13.61 3.05 7.78
CA ALA A 62 14.53 3.01 8.92
C ALA A 62 13.82 2.98 10.28
N GLY A 63 12.56 3.43 10.34
CA GLY A 63 11.72 3.38 11.54
C GLY A 63 10.94 2.07 11.71
N PHE A 64 11.03 1.13 10.76
CA PHE A 64 10.37 -0.16 10.90
C PHE A 64 11.06 -1.02 11.96
N PRO A 65 10.27 -1.80 12.73
CA PRO A 65 10.85 -2.73 13.68
C PRO A 65 11.78 -3.67 12.92
N LEU A 66 13.00 -3.88 13.45
CA LEU A 66 13.99 -4.71 12.78
C LEU A 66 13.39 -6.10 12.51
N PRO A 67 13.66 -6.69 11.32
CA PRO A 67 13.36 -8.08 11.02
C PRO A 67 13.78 -8.99 12.17
N SER A 68 12.81 -9.54 12.90
CA SER A 68 13.09 -10.58 13.93
C SER A 68 13.50 -11.91 13.29
N SER A 69 13.32 -12.05 11.98
CA SER A 69 13.74 -13.19 11.16
C SER A 69 14.28 -12.70 9.81
N PHE A 70 15.21 -13.47 9.23
CA PHE A 70 15.78 -13.20 7.89
C PHE A 70 14.74 -13.18 6.75
N SER A 71 13.51 -13.61 7.02
CA SER A 71 12.40 -13.65 6.07
C SER A 71 11.60 -12.34 5.94
N VAL A 72 11.76 -11.39 6.87
CA VAL A 72 11.06 -10.08 6.84
C VAL A 72 11.83 -9.13 5.91
N LYS A 73 11.13 -8.56 4.91
CA LYS A 73 11.70 -7.62 3.94
C LYS A 73 10.95 -6.29 3.92
N HIS A 74 11.69 -5.20 3.75
CA HIS A 74 11.13 -3.88 3.54
C HIS A 74 11.63 -3.33 2.20
N GLU A 75 10.71 -3.07 1.28
CA GLU A 75 11.04 -2.63 -0.07
C GLU A 75 10.41 -1.28 -0.36
N LEU A 76 11.12 -0.45 -1.13
CA LEU A 76 10.68 0.86 -1.55
C LEU A 76 10.59 0.92 -3.07
N PHE A 77 9.41 1.25 -3.57
CA PHE A 77 9.15 1.52 -4.97
C PHE A 77 8.73 2.97 -5.13
N THR A 78 9.16 3.58 -6.23
CA THR A 78 8.73 4.93 -6.59
C THR A 78 7.70 4.85 -7.70
N CYS A 79 6.52 5.43 -7.48
CA CYS A 79 5.43 5.44 -8.45
C CYS A 79 4.73 6.81 -8.46
N ASN A 80 4.68 7.44 -9.63
CA ASN A 80 3.80 8.58 -9.85
C ASN A 80 2.38 8.08 -10.16
N VAL A 81 1.52 8.05 -9.13
CA VAL A 81 0.15 7.54 -9.22
C VAL A 81 -0.80 8.42 -10.08
N THR A 82 -0.36 9.61 -10.51
CA THR A 82 -1.13 10.38 -11.51
C THR A 82 -1.03 9.77 -12.91
N LEU A 83 -0.02 8.94 -13.18
CA LEU A 83 0.23 8.35 -14.50
C LEU A 83 -0.07 6.85 -14.49
N MET A 84 -1.06 6.40 -15.25
CA MET A 84 -1.51 5.01 -15.27
C MET A 84 -0.43 4.08 -15.84
N LYS A 85 0.38 4.54 -16.79
CA LYS A 85 1.55 3.77 -17.25
C LYS A 85 2.54 3.48 -16.13
N ASN A 86 2.70 4.41 -15.18
CA ASN A 86 3.57 4.20 -14.02
C ASN A 86 2.92 3.19 -13.07
N VAL A 87 1.62 3.33 -12.79
CA VAL A 87 0.86 2.37 -11.96
C VAL A 87 0.96 0.95 -12.52
N GLN A 88 0.77 0.78 -13.83
CA GLN A 88 0.87 -0.52 -14.49
C GLN A 88 2.27 -1.10 -14.40
N ARG A 89 3.31 -0.31 -14.73
CA ARG A 89 4.71 -0.73 -14.62
C ARG A 89 5.04 -1.17 -13.19
N THR A 90 4.71 -0.34 -12.21
CA THR A 90 4.97 -0.66 -10.80
C THR A 90 4.19 -1.88 -10.35
N THR A 91 2.97 -2.10 -10.86
CA THR A 91 2.22 -3.34 -10.58
C THR A 91 2.95 -4.58 -11.10
N GLN A 92 3.54 -4.51 -12.30
CA GLN A 92 4.36 -5.62 -12.83
C GLN A 92 5.63 -5.84 -12.01
N GLU A 93 6.30 -4.76 -11.59
CA GLU A 93 7.47 -4.84 -10.71
C GLU A 93 7.10 -5.51 -9.37
N LEU A 94 5.95 -5.15 -8.77
CA LEU A 94 5.45 -5.79 -7.55
C LEU A 94 5.22 -7.29 -7.74
N LEU A 95 4.55 -7.69 -8.82
CA LEU A 95 4.29 -9.10 -9.13
C LEU A 95 5.58 -9.89 -9.40
N SER A 96 6.66 -9.23 -9.82
CA SER A 96 7.97 -9.88 -9.97
C SER A 96 8.69 -10.12 -8.63
N CYS A 97 8.39 -9.30 -7.62
CA CYS A 97 9.01 -9.37 -6.30
C CYS A 97 8.23 -10.26 -5.32
N THR A 98 6.90 -10.33 -5.47
CA THR A 98 6.04 -11.14 -4.62
C THR A 98 4.96 -11.86 -5.42
N SER A 99 4.74 -13.13 -5.11
CA SER A 99 3.67 -13.93 -5.69
C SER A 99 2.32 -13.72 -4.99
N ARG A 100 2.32 -13.14 -3.78
CA ARG A 100 1.15 -12.98 -2.92
C ARG A 100 1.06 -11.58 -2.32
N VAL A 101 -0.15 -11.06 -2.18
CA VAL A 101 -0.42 -9.81 -1.46
C VAL A 101 -1.58 -10.06 -0.52
N ASN A 102 -1.35 -9.87 0.79
CA ASN A 102 -2.38 -10.11 1.80
C ASN A 102 -3.14 -8.85 2.16
N PHE A 103 -2.44 -7.71 2.16
CA PHE A 103 -3.01 -6.42 2.50
C PHE A 103 -2.55 -5.37 1.50
N PHE A 104 -3.49 -4.77 0.78
CA PHE A 104 -3.24 -3.63 -0.10
C PHE A 104 -3.90 -2.39 0.49
N VAL A 105 -3.12 -1.33 0.69
CA VAL A 105 -3.59 -0.06 1.24
C VAL A 105 -3.31 1.06 0.25
N MET A 106 -4.39 1.69 -0.23
CA MET A 106 -4.35 2.87 -1.08
C MET A 106 -4.66 4.10 -0.23
N SER A 107 -3.66 4.91 0.10
CA SER A 107 -3.84 6.19 0.81
C SER A 107 -3.32 7.46 0.12
N PRO A 108 -2.89 7.50 -1.17
CA PRO A 108 -2.55 8.77 -1.78
C PRO A 108 -3.78 9.67 -1.89
N GLY A 109 -3.61 10.94 -1.51
CA GLY A 109 -4.61 11.99 -1.70
C GLY A 109 -4.02 13.15 -2.49
N LEU A 110 -4.87 13.81 -3.28
CA LEU A 110 -4.51 15.05 -3.97
C LEU A 110 -5.60 16.10 -3.71
N LEU A 111 -5.27 17.08 -2.87
CA LEU A 111 -6.08 18.27 -2.68
C LEU A 111 -5.55 19.38 -3.56
N THR A 112 -6.39 19.89 -4.47
CA THR A 112 -6.07 21.04 -5.32
C THR A 112 -7.28 21.96 -5.44
N LEU A 113 -7.03 23.26 -5.42
CA LEU A 113 -8.02 24.31 -5.73
C LEU A 113 -7.94 24.76 -7.19
N SER A 114 -6.93 24.27 -7.92
CA SER A 114 -6.79 24.53 -9.34
C SER A 114 -7.95 23.88 -10.11
N GLY A 115 -8.28 24.46 -11.27
CA GLY A 115 -9.27 23.90 -12.18
C GLY A 115 -8.84 22.56 -12.79
N ARG A 116 -9.41 22.19 -13.94
CA ARG A 116 -9.04 20.94 -14.63
C ARG A 116 -7.55 20.92 -14.96
N ASP A 117 -6.81 20.07 -14.28
CA ASP A 117 -5.38 19.83 -14.50
C ASP A 117 -5.19 18.40 -15.01
N LYS A 118 -4.80 18.28 -16.28
CA LYS A 118 -4.67 16.99 -16.94
C LYS A 118 -3.21 16.52 -16.94
N THR A 119 -3.05 15.22 -16.86
CA THR A 119 -1.77 14.56 -17.12
C THR A 119 -1.49 14.51 -18.62
N GLU A 120 -0.27 14.12 -18.97
CA GLU A 120 0.11 13.82 -20.36
C GLU A 120 -0.70 12.66 -20.98
N GLU A 121 -1.38 11.85 -20.17
CA GLU A 121 -2.28 10.78 -20.63
C GLU A 121 -3.71 11.31 -20.86
N GLY A 122 -3.95 12.61 -20.68
CA GLY A 122 -5.25 13.26 -20.84
C GLY A 122 -6.23 13.03 -19.67
N ILE A 123 -5.80 12.31 -18.63
CA ILE A 123 -6.59 12.03 -17.42
C ILE A 123 -6.44 13.21 -16.46
N GLU A 124 -7.55 13.65 -15.86
CA GLU A 124 -7.49 14.69 -14.83
C GLU A 124 -6.79 14.15 -13.56
N LYS A 125 -5.86 14.91 -12.98
CA LYS A 125 -4.97 14.43 -11.91
C LYS A 125 -5.71 13.98 -10.65
N LYS A 126 -6.74 14.70 -10.21
CA LYS A 126 -7.53 14.30 -9.03
C LYS A 126 -8.25 12.98 -9.29
N LEU A 127 -8.88 12.82 -10.46
CA LEU A 127 -9.48 11.56 -10.90
C LEU A 127 -8.44 10.44 -10.99
N ALA A 128 -7.26 10.73 -11.52
CA ALA A 128 -6.17 9.76 -11.64
C ALA A 128 -5.77 9.20 -10.27
N VAL A 129 -5.57 10.07 -9.27
CA VAL A 129 -5.15 9.68 -7.92
C VAL A 129 -6.28 8.98 -7.15
N HIS A 130 -7.48 9.57 -7.14
CA HIS A 130 -8.57 9.12 -6.27
C HIS A 130 -9.34 7.90 -6.82
N TYR A 131 -9.29 7.67 -8.13
CA TYR A 131 -10.08 6.61 -8.76
C TYR A 131 -9.24 5.68 -9.65
N CYS A 132 -8.60 6.23 -10.69
CA CYS A 132 -7.99 5.39 -11.73
C CYS A 132 -6.81 4.56 -11.20
N ALA A 133 -5.97 5.14 -10.34
CA ALA A 133 -4.81 4.46 -9.76
C ALA A 133 -5.24 3.28 -8.88
N GLY A 134 -6.21 3.50 -7.99
CA GLY A 134 -6.73 2.46 -7.10
C GLY A 134 -7.32 1.29 -7.90
N TRP A 135 -8.13 1.59 -8.92
CA TRP A 135 -8.64 0.59 -9.85
C TRP A 135 -7.50 -0.19 -10.53
N ASN A 136 -6.49 0.51 -11.08
CA ASN A 136 -5.42 -0.14 -11.85
C ASN A 136 -4.56 -1.05 -10.99
N PHE A 137 -4.19 -0.61 -9.77
CA PHE A 137 -3.46 -1.47 -8.84
C PHE A 137 -4.27 -2.69 -8.45
N ILE A 138 -5.52 -2.51 -8.02
CA ILE A 138 -6.36 -3.63 -7.56
C ILE A 138 -6.56 -4.63 -8.69
N HIS A 139 -6.90 -4.15 -9.90
CA HIS A 139 -7.10 -5.01 -11.06
C HIS A 139 -5.82 -5.76 -11.46
N GLY A 140 -4.68 -5.07 -11.49
CA GLY A 140 -3.40 -5.70 -11.83
C GLY A 140 -2.89 -6.67 -10.77
N LEU A 141 -3.21 -6.46 -9.48
CA LEU A 141 -2.81 -7.33 -8.37
C LEU A 141 -3.77 -8.50 -8.13
N VAL A 142 -4.86 -8.64 -8.89
CA VAL A 142 -5.80 -9.78 -8.79
C VAL A 142 -5.07 -11.14 -8.75
N PRO A 143 -4.08 -11.44 -9.61
CA PRO A 143 -3.39 -12.74 -9.55
C PRO A 143 -2.72 -13.01 -8.20
N ALA A 144 -2.13 -11.99 -7.56
CA ALA A 144 -1.49 -12.12 -6.26
C ALA A 144 -2.50 -12.25 -5.11
N PHE A 145 -3.68 -11.61 -5.23
CA PHE A 145 -4.77 -11.81 -4.28
C PHE A 145 -5.37 -13.21 -4.37
N VAL A 146 -5.53 -13.74 -5.58
CA VAL A 146 -6.02 -15.10 -5.81
C VAL A 146 -5.04 -16.11 -5.21
N GLN A 147 -3.74 -15.99 -5.48
CA GLN A 147 -2.74 -16.89 -4.90
C GLN A 147 -2.70 -16.86 -3.37
N ALA A 148 -2.90 -15.68 -2.76
CA ALA A 148 -3.01 -15.58 -1.31
C ALA A 148 -4.24 -16.35 -0.78
N ARG A 149 -5.39 -16.24 -1.46
CA ARG A 149 -6.60 -16.98 -1.10
C ARG A 149 -6.48 -18.48 -1.29
N GLU A 150 -5.85 -18.93 -2.37
CA GLU A 150 -5.59 -20.36 -2.62
C GLU A 150 -4.67 -20.97 -1.56
N ALA A 151 -3.79 -20.15 -0.96
CA ALA A 151 -2.95 -20.53 0.18
C ALA A 151 -3.65 -20.41 1.55
N ASP A 152 -4.96 -20.16 1.59
CA ASP A 152 -5.76 -19.91 2.81
C ASP A 152 -5.27 -18.70 3.64
N GLU A 153 -4.69 -17.70 2.98
CA GLU A 153 -4.23 -16.47 3.61
C GLU A 153 -5.25 -15.33 3.44
N ASP A 154 -5.04 -14.21 4.15
CA ASP A 154 -5.83 -13.01 3.91
C ASP A 154 -5.52 -12.45 2.51
N ALA A 155 -6.54 -11.89 1.87
CA ALA A 155 -6.39 -11.02 0.71
C ALA A 155 -7.43 -9.89 0.84
N LYS A 156 -6.96 -8.72 1.26
CA LYS A 156 -7.78 -7.56 1.60
C LYS A 156 -7.23 -6.31 0.92
N ALA A 157 -8.10 -5.57 0.26
CA ALA A 157 -7.80 -4.26 -0.30
C ALA A 157 -8.57 -3.18 0.46
N PHE A 158 -7.90 -2.11 0.86
CA PHE A 158 -8.46 -0.98 1.57
C PHE A 158 -8.04 0.33 0.90
N SER A 159 -9.00 1.25 0.74
CA SER A 159 -8.77 2.58 0.19
C SER A 159 -9.16 3.63 1.21
N VAL A 160 -8.25 4.59 1.45
CA VAL A 160 -8.48 5.79 2.24
C VAL A 160 -8.59 6.95 1.27
N CYS A 161 -9.81 7.33 0.91
CA CYS A 161 -10.04 8.55 0.16
C CYS A 161 -9.96 9.76 1.10
N MET A 162 -9.03 10.67 0.80
CA MET A 162 -8.94 12.04 1.34
C MET A 162 -8.91 13.02 0.17
#